data_AF-A0A4R5VWB4-F1
#
_entry.id   AF-A0A4R5VWB4-F1
#
_cell.length_a   1.000
_cell.length_b   1.000
_cell.length_c   1.000
_cell.angle_alpha   90.00
_cell.angle_beta   90.00
_cell.angle_gamma   90.00
#
_symmetry.space_group_name_H-M   'P 1'
#
loop_
_entity.id
_entity.type
_entity.pdbx_description
1 polymer ?
#
loop_
_entity_poly.entity_id
_entity_poly.type
_entity_poly.pdbx_seq_one_letter_code
_entity_poly.pdbx_strand_id
1 'polypeptide(L)'
;MGFEVETGNASPTANSYVAIADADAYHTLYQNLDWATDGSIPDATKQLALMHASKACDLLFGQQYLSMPATSAQAMLFPRFTFVVNQRQLISSTTIPPQLKNAVCELALLYLDGTDIYPTPNTTAQVQSESIKVGDITNNTTFAHAPNVEQFTGFWHVEMLLTPIMKGRGIANNSNAFGH
;
A
#
# COMPACT_ATOMS: atom_id res chain seq x y z
N MET A 1 -11.52 -23.17 -0.73
CA MET A 1 -11.48 -21.81 -1.32
C MET A 1 -10.47 -21.83 -2.46
N GLY A 2 -10.76 -21.26 -3.63
CA GLY A 2 -9.80 -21.20 -4.74
C GLY A 2 -8.90 -19.96 -4.65
N PHE A 3 -7.71 -20.02 -5.23
CA PHE A 3 -6.82 -18.87 -5.41
C PHE A 3 -7.16 -18.19 -6.74
N GLU A 4 -7.49 -16.90 -6.71
CA GLU A 4 -7.86 -16.14 -7.90
C GLU A 4 -7.22 -14.75 -7.87
N VAL A 5 -6.54 -14.40 -8.97
CA VAL A 5 -5.77 -13.17 -9.11
C VAL A 5 -6.61 -12.10 -9.80
N GLU A 6 -6.65 -10.90 -9.25
CA GLU A 6 -7.27 -9.74 -9.88
C GLU A 6 -6.39 -9.22 -11.04
N THR A 7 -6.91 -9.31 -12.26
CA THR A 7 -6.20 -8.93 -13.49
C THR A 7 -6.61 -7.57 -14.06
N GLY A 8 -7.42 -6.80 -13.33
CA GLY A 8 -8.03 -5.54 -13.78
C GLY A 8 -9.45 -5.70 -14.32
N ASN A 9 -10.07 -6.85 -14.11
CA ASN A 9 -11.42 -7.17 -14.56
C ASN A 9 -12.48 -6.93 -13.48
N ALA A 10 -12.09 -6.47 -12.29
CA ALA A 10 -13.01 -6.19 -11.18
C ALA A 10 -13.76 -7.46 -10.76
N SER A 11 -13.03 -8.56 -10.60
CA SER A 11 -13.58 -9.88 -10.29
C SER A 11 -14.28 -9.88 -8.91
N PRO A 12 -15.47 -10.48 -8.81
CA PRO A 12 -16.19 -10.64 -7.54
C PRO A 12 -15.60 -11.74 -6.64
N THR A 13 -14.61 -12.50 -7.11
CA THR A 13 -14.05 -13.66 -6.41
C THR A 13 -12.53 -13.62 -6.27
N ALA A 14 -11.85 -12.65 -6.90
CA ALA A 14 -10.42 -12.44 -6.72
C ALA A 14 -10.05 -12.21 -5.25
N ASN A 15 -8.94 -12.81 -4.84
CA ASN A 15 -8.43 -12.74 -3.47
C ASN A 15 -6.93 -12.45 -3.40
N SER A 16 -6.28 -12.23 -4.54
CA SER A 16 -4.90 -11.78 -4.60
C SER A 16 -4.68 -10.77 -5.72
N TYR A 17 -3.75 -9.83 -5.53
CA TYR A 17 -3.29 -8.93 -6.58
C TYR A 17 -2.16 -9.49 -7.44
N VAL A 18 -1.55 -10.60 -7.02
CA VAL A 18 -0.30 -11.11 -7.57
C VAL A 18 -0.41 -12.62 -7.77
N ALA A 19 -0.03 -13.12 -8.94
CA ALA A 19 0.09 -14.56 -9.19
C ALA A 19 1.40 -15.10 -8.61
N ILE A 20 1.47 -16.41 -8.31
CA ILE A 20 2.72 -17.04 -7.82
C ILE A 20 3.90 -16.75 -8.76
N ALA A 21 3.69 -16.88 -10.08
CA ALA A 21 4.74 -16.62 -11.07
C ALA A 21 5.25 -15.17 -11.04
N ASP A 22 4.37 -14.19 -10.81
CA ASP A 22 4.76 -12.79 -10.67
C ASP A 22 5.55 -12.56 -9.37
N ALA A 23 5.14 -13.20 -8.27
CA ALA A 23 5.83 -13.15 -6.99
C ALA A 23 7.21 -13.82 -7.06
N ASP A 24 7.31 -15.01 -7.65
CA ASP A 24 8.58 -15.72 -7.87
C ASP A 24 9.56 -14.87 -8.70
N ALA A 25 9.06 -14.21 -9.76
CA ALA A 25 9.86 -13.30 -10.56
C ALA A 25 10.34 -12.08 -9.74
N TYR A 26 9.47 -11.50 -8.91
CA TYR A 26 9.81 -10.39 -8.02
C TYR A 26 10.90 -10.80 -7.01
N HIS A 27 10.70 -11.88 -6.26
CA HIS A 27 11.65 -12.31 -5.23
C HIS A 27 12.98 -12.79 -5.83
N THR A 28 12.97 -13.35 -7.03
CA THR A 28 14.21 -13.68 -7.77
C THR A 28 14.97 -12.42 -8.16
N LEU A 29 14.28 -11.38 -8.64
CA LEU A 29 14.90 -10.11 -9.04
C LEU A 29 15.61 -9.42 -7.87
N TYR A 30 15.01 -9.44 -6.68
CA TYR A 30 15.55 -8.81 -5.47
C TYR A 30 16.39 -9.74 -4.60
N GLN A 31 16.62 -10.99 -5.04
CA GLN A 31 17.38 -12.00 -4.32
C GLN A 31 16.83 -12.29 -2.91
N ASN A 32 15.52 -12.24 -2.75
CA ASN A 32 14.81 -12.59 -1.51
C ASN A 32 14.74 -14.11 -1.39
N LEU A 33 15.83 -14.73 -0.94
CA LEU A 33 15.99 -16.20 -0.90
C LEU A 33 14.97 -16.90 0.00
N ASP A 34 14.46 -16.21 1.02
CA ASP A 34 13.48 -16.74 1.98
C ASP A 34 12.11 -17.04 1.35
N TRP A 35 11.76 -16.41 0.22
CA TRP A 35 10.55 -16.77 -0.55
C TRP A 35 10.65 -18.15 -1.21
N ALA A 36 11.88 -18.62 -1.42
CA ALA A 36 12.27 -19.90 -2.01
C ALA A 36 11.50 -20.32 -3.29
N THR A 37 12.15 -20.17 -4.44
CA THR A 37 11.59 -20.53 -5.76
C THR A 37 11.93 -21.95 -6.22
N ASP A 38 12.66 -22.71 -5.41
CA ASP A 38 13.10 -24.09 -5.69
C ASP A 38 12.06 -25.17 -5.37
N GLY A 39 10.87 -24.77 -4.90
CA GLY A 39 9.78 -25.66 -4.51
C GLY A 39 9.85 -26.15 -3.06
N SER A 40 10.82 -25.67 -2.26
CA SER A 40 10.87 -25.96 -0.82
C SER A 40 9.68 -25.38 -0.05
N ILE A 41 9.10 -24.27 -0.53
CA ILE A 41 7.83 -23.72 -0.05
C ILE A 41 6.71 -24.15 -1.02
N PRO A 42 5.69 -24.90 -0.55
CA PRO A 42 4.57 -25.33 -1.40
C PRO A 42 3.77 -24.16 -1.97
N ASP A 43 3.27 -24.31 -3.20
CA ASP A 43 2.42 -23.30 -3.86
C ASP A 43 1.19 -22.92 -3.01
N ALA A 44 0.58 -23.89 -2.32
CA ALA A 44 -0.57 -23.61 -1.45
C ALA A 44 -0.22 -22.63 -0.31
N THR A 45 1.00 -22.70 0.22
CA THR A 45 1.49 -21.78 1.26
C THR A 45 1.76 -20.39 0.68
N LYS A 46 2.37 -20.31 -0.52
CA LYS A 46 2.56 -19.04 -1.23
C LYS A 46 1.24 -18.37 -1.58
N GLN A 47 0.26 -19.14 -2.06
CA GLN A 47 -1.09 -18.65 -2.35
C GLN A 47 -1.73 -18.05 -1.10
N LEU A 48 -1.66 -18.76 0.02
CA LEU A 48 -2.20 -18.28 1.29
C LEU A 48 -1.51 -16.98 1.73
N ALA A 49 -0.19 -16.90 1.62
CA ALA A 49 0.58 -15.69 1.93
C ALA A 49 0.15 -14.50 1.06
N LEU A 50 0.04 -14.70 -0.25
CA LEU A 50 -0.38 -13.65 -1.19
C LEU A 50 -1.83 -13.20 -0.95
N MET A 51 -2.71 -14.11 -0.55
CA MET A 51 -4.10 -13.78 -0.18
C MET A 51 -4.14 -12.91 1.08
N HIS A 52 -3.41 -13.30 2.13
CA HIS A 52 -3.35 -12.52 3.37
C HIS A 52 -2.64 -11.18 3.17
N ALA A 53 -1.56 -11.13 2.40
CA ALA A 53 -0.84 -9.90 2.06
C ALA A 53 -1.73 -8.92 1.28
N SER A 54 -2.47 -9.42 0.29
CA SER A 54 -3.40 -8.58 -0.48
C SER A 54 -4.51 -8.01 0.41
N LYS A 55 -5.05 -8.83 1.32
CA LYS A 55 -6.05 -8.40 2.30
C LYS A 55 -5.50 -7.37 3.29
N ALA A 56 -4.27 -7.56 3.76
CA ALA A 56 -3.58 -6.63 4.65
C ALA A 56 -3.35 -5.28 3.95
N CYS A 57 -2.89 -5.26 2.69
CA CYS A 57 -2.77 -4.05 1.89
C CYS A 57 -4.09 -3.25 1.84
N ASP A 58 -5.19 -3.93 1.56
CA ASP A 58 -6.50 -3.30 1.47
C ASP A 58 -6.99 -2.79 2.83
N LEU A 59 -6.74 -3.53 3.91
CA LEU A 59 -7.20 -3.15 5.25
C LEU A 59 -6.40 -1.97 5.82
N LEU A 60 -5.07 -2.02 5.69
CA LEU A 60 -4.16 -1.06 6.32
C LEU A 60 -4.06 0.25 5.53
N PHE A 61 -4.02 0.18 4.20
CA PHE A 61 -3.74 1.33 3.34
C PHE A 61 -4.93 1.73 2.44
N GLY A 62 -6.00 0.92 2.41
CA GLY A 62 -7.15 1.11 1.53
C GLY A 62 -7.85 2.47 1.62
N GLN A 63 -7.83 3.08 2.81
CA GLN A 63 -8.42 4.40 3.05
C GLN A 63 -7.60 5.56 2.44
N GLN A 64 -6.31 5.32 2.18
CA GLN A 64 -5.40 6.29 1.61
C GLN A 64 -5.37 6.22 0.08
N TYR A 65 -5.81 5.12 -0.52
CA TYR A 65 -5.95 5.02 -1.97
C TYR A 65 -6.92 6.08 -2.50
N LEU A 66 -6.46 6.85 -3.48
CA LEU A 66 -7.26 7.87 -4.13
C LEU A 66 -8.37 7.22 -4.99
N SER A 67 -9.43 7.97 -5.32
CA SER A 67 -10.55 7.49 -6.13
C SER A 67 -11.42 6.40 -5.45
N MET A 68 -12.29 5.77 -6.23
CA MET A 68 -13.24 4.75 -5.80
C MET A 68 -13.03 3.43 -6.57
N PRO A 69 -13.42 2.28 -5.98
CA PRO A 69 -13.52 1.00 -6.68
C PRO A 69 -14.17 1.13 -8.07
N ALA A 70 -13.69 0.37 -9.06
CA ALA A 70 -14.21 0.44 -10.42
C ALA A 70 -15.67 -0.05 -10.51
N THR A 71 -16.01 -1.03 -9.68
CA THR A 71 -17.38 -1.54 -9.53
C THR A 71 -17.72 -1.73 -8.05
N SER A 72 -19.02 -1.85 -7.73
CA SER A 72 -19.47 -2.22 -6.38
C SER A 72 -19.42 -3.73 -6.11
N ALA A 73 -19.23 -4.55 -7.15
CA ALA A 73 -19.29 -6.01 -7.08
C ALA A 73 -17.91 -6.66 -6.98
N GLN A 74 -16.83 -5.92 -7.23
CA GLN A 74 -15.46 -6.45 -7.11
C GLN A 74 -15.12 -6.81 -5.66
N ALA A 75 -14.36 -7.89 -5.49
CA ALA A 75 -13.95 -8.37 -4.18
C ALA A 75 -12.86 -7.51 -3.51
N MET A 76 -11.99 -6.90 -4.33
CA MET A 76 -10.79 -6.20 -3.88
C MET A 76 -10.89 -4.68 -4.14
N LEU A 77 -10.07 -3.87 -3.47
CA LEU A 77 -10.15 -2.39 -3.62
C LEU A 77 -9.64 -1.84 -4.97
N PHE A 78 -8.95 -2.67 -5.73
CA PHE A 78 -8.53 -2.42 -7.10
C PHE A 78 -9.17 -3.50 -7.99
N PRO A 79 -9.45 -3.19 -9.28
CA PRO A 79 -9.18 -1.93 -9.95
C PRO A 79 -10.04 -0.75 -9.47
N ARG A 80 -9.68 0.47 -9.88
CA ARG A 80 -10.35 1.73 -9.50
C ARG A 80 -10.76 2.53 -10.72
N PHE A 81 -11.85 3.30 -10.64
CA PHE A 81 -12.46 3.97 -11.80
C PHE A 81 -11.51 4.91 -12.56
N THR A 82 -10.73 5.71 -11.83
CA THR A 82 -9.64 6.54 -12.36
C THR A 82 -8.59 6.66 -11.27
N PHE A 83 -7.33 6.35 -11.55
CA PHE A 83 -6.32 6.35 -10.51
C PHE A 83 -5.05 7.05 -10.95
N VAL A 84 -4.50 7.91 -10.08
CA VAL A 84 -3.30 8.68 -10.39
C VAL A 84 -2.15 8.17 -9.53
N VAL A 85 -1.09 7.71 -10.19
CA VAL A 85 0.17 7.32 -9.56
C VAL A 85 1.12 8.52 -9.53
N ASN A 86 1.85 8.68 -8.43
CA ASN A 86 2.77 9.79 -8.18
C ASN A 86 2.14 11.18 -8.33
N GLN A 87 0.82 11.28 -8.19
CA GLN A 87 0.06 12.52 -8.45
C GLN A 87 0.29 13.11 -9.85
N ARG A 88 0.77 12.31 -10.82
CA ARG A 88 1.21 12.78 -12.15
C ARG A 88 0.73 11.91 -13.30
N GLN A 89 0.57 10.61 -13.09
CA GLN A 89 0.24 9.67 -14.16
C GLN A 89 -1.11 9.00 -13.91
N LEU A 90 -2.07 9.23 -14.80
CA LEU A 90 -3.33 8.48 -14.82
C LEU A 90 -3.06 7.06 -15.33
N ILE A 91 -3.55 6.06 -14.60
CA ILE A 91 -3.58 4.67 -15.05
C ILE A 91 -5.01 4.24 -15.37
N SER A 92 -5.14 3.25 -16.26
CA SER A 92 -6.44 2.70 -16.68
C SER A 92 -7.18 2.07 -15.50
N SER A 93 -8.51 2.07 -15.56
CA SER A 93 -9.38 1.33 -14.64
C SER A 93 -9.31 -0.19 -14.79
N THR A 94 -8.43 -0.68 -15.66
CA THR A 94 -8.09 -2.10 -15.81
C THR A 94 -6.66 -2.40 -15.38
N THR A 95 -5.99 -1.46 -14.72
CA THR A 95 -4.59 -1.61 -14.29
C THR A 95 -4.49 -1.71 -12.78
N ILE A 96 -3.86 -2.79 -12.33
CA ILE A 96 -3.40 -2.93 -10.95
C ILE A 96 -2.03 -2.26 -10.84
N PRO A 97 -1.82 -1.27 -9.97
CA PRO A 97 -0.55 -0.57 -9.87
C PRO A 97 0.60 -1.53 -9.56
N PRO A 98 1.76 -1.41 -10.24
CA PRO A 98 2.92 -2.26 -9.93
C PRO A 98 3.43 -2.03 -8.50
N GLN A 99 3.26 -0.82 -7.96
CA GLN A 99 3.56 -0.50 -6.56
C GLN A 99 2.77 -1.36 -5.57
N LEU A 100 1.48 -1.59 -5.86
CA LEU A 100 0.63 -2.44 -5.04
C LEU A 100 1.08 -3.90 -5.14
N LYS A 101 1.39 -4.37 -6.35
CA LYS A 101 1.90 -5.74 -6.55
C LYS A 101 3.20 -5.98 -5.76
N ASN A 102 4.16 -5.07 -5.86
CA ASN A 102 5.42 -5.17 -5.14
C ASN A 102 5.21 -5.16 -3.61
N ALA A 103 4.34 -4.27 -3.11
CA ALA A 103 4.00 -4.22 -1.69
C ALA A 103 3.35 -5.53 -1.19
N VAL A 104 2.51 -6.17 -2.02
CA VAL A 104 1.94 -7.48 -1.73
C VAL A 104 3.01 -8.57 -1.67
N CYS A 105 4.00 -8.56 -2.57
CA CYS A 105 5.12 -9.51 -2.52
C CYS A 105 5.91 -9.37 -1.21
N GLU A 106 6.24 -8.15 -0.82
CA GLU A 106 6.98 -7.87 0.43
C GLU A 106 6.19 -8.29 1.68
N LEU A 107 4.89 -7.99 1.74
CA LEU A 107 4.03 -8.46 2.84
C LEU A 107 3.86 -9.98 2.84
N ALA A 108 3.83 -10.63 1.68
CA ALA A 108 3.72 -12.08 1.59
C ALA A 108 4.99 -12.75 2.12
N LEU A 109 6.16 -12.19 1.85
CA LEU A 109 7.42 -12.65 2.44
C LEU A 109 7.41 -12.50 3.97
N LEU A 110 7.04 -11.32 4.48
CA LEU A 110 6.91 -11.09 5.93
C LEU A 110 5.96 -12.09 6.59
N TYR A 111 4.85 -12.42 5.94
CA TYR A 111 3.92 -13.44 6.42
C TYR A 111 4.55 -14.83 6.48
N LEU A 112 5.33 -15.23 5.46
CA LEU A 112 6.05 -16.51 5.46
C LEU A 112 7.11 -16.58 6.56
N ASP A 113 7.76 -15.45 6.85
CA ASP A 113 8.75 -15.32 7.93
C ASP A 113 8.11 -15.30 9.33
N GLY A 114 6.77 -15.36 9.41
CA GLY A 114 6.02 -15.39 10.67
C GLY A 114 5.79 -14.02 11.30
N THR A 115 5.99 -12.93 10.55
CA THR A 115 5.67 -11.58 11.02
C THR A 115 4.16 -11.39 11.05
N ASP A 116 3.64 -10.74 12.10
CA ASP A 116 2.24 -10.32 12.12
C ASP A 116 2.01 -9.19 11.11
N ILE A 117 1.30 -9.51 10.03
CA ILE A 117 1.01 -8.56 8.96
C ILE A 117 -0.27 -7.73 9.18
N TYR A 118 -0.87 -7.83 10.36
CA TYR A 118 -1.97 -6.98 10.80
C TYR A 118 -1.58 -6.16 12.03
N PRO A 119 -0.47 -5.40 11.98
CA PRO A 119 0.03 -4.68 13.14
C PRO A 119 -0.95 -3.62 13.61
N THR A 120 -0.94 -3.35 14.91
CA THR A 120 -1.62 -2.18 15.45
C THR A 120 -0.93 -0.90 14.95
N PRO A 121 -1.69 0.15 14.58
CA PRO A 121 -1.09 1.42 14.18
C PRO A 121 -0.17 1.96 15.27
N ASN A 122 0.96 2.53 14.86
CA ASN A 122 1.89 3.15 15.79
C ASN A 122 1.25 4.39 16.43
N THR A 123 0.87 4.32 17.70
CA THR A 123 0.24 5.43 18.43
C THR A 123 1.17 6.62 18.67
N THR A 124 2.49 6.43 18.56
CA THR A 124 3.47 7.54 18.59
C THR A 124 3.62 8.25 17.24
N ALA A 125 3.13 7.66 16.14
CA ALA A 125 3.00 8.36 14.85
C ALA A 125 1.89 9.42 14.87
N GLN A 126 1.03 9.42 15.91
CA GLN A 126 -0.04 10.39 16.13
C GLN A 126 0.36 11.45 17.16
N VAL A 127 1.18 12.43 16.77
CA VAL A 127 1.43 13.67 17.53
C VAL A 127 1.50 14.82 16.51
N GLN A 128 0.46 15.67 16.42
CA GLN A 128 0.20 16.93 17.15
C GLN A 128 1.20 18.05 16.80
N SER A 129 0.64 19.14 16.26
CA SER A 129 1.27 20.30 15.61
C SER A 129 2.65 20.72 16.11
N GLU A 130 3.54 21.04 15.17
CA GLU A 130 4.78 21.77 15.44
C GLU A 130 4.57 23.27 15.13
N SER A 131 4.94 24.14 16.08
CA SER A 131 4.87 25.61 15.91
C SER A 131 6.28 26.18 15.88
N ILE A 132 6.77 26.57 14.71
CA ILE A 132 8.03 27.29 14.57
C ILE A 132 7.73 28.78 14.45
N LYS A 133 8.23 29.58 15.41
CA LYS A 133 8.09 31.03 15.41
C LYS A 133 9.31 31.67 14.76
N VAL A 134 9.12 32.30 13.59
CA VAL A 134 10.15 33.11 12.92
C VAL A 134 9.60 34.53 12.78
N GLY A 135 9.92 35.40 13.75
CA GLY A 135 9.40 36.77 13.82
C GLY A 135 7.90 36.85 14.15
N ASP A 136 7.20 37.84 13.58
CA ASP A 136 5.75 38.05 13.72
C ASP A 136 4.90 37.06 12.88
N ILE A 137 5.54 36.16 12.15
CA ILE A 137 4.89 35.10 11.38
C ILE A 137 4.80 33.86 12.26
N THR A 138 3.58 33.41 12.53
CA THR A 138 3.31 32.13 13.19
C THR A 138 2.85 31.14 12.13
N ASN A 139 3.69 30.13 11.85
CA ASN A 139 3.30 29.00 11.02
C ASN A 139 2.81 27.87 11.92
N ASN A 140 1.54 27.46 11.75
CA ASN A 140 0.99 26.29 12.43
C ASN A 140 0.81 25.18 11.39
N THR A 141 1.60 24.11 11.51
CA THR A 141 1.50 22.92 10.65
C THR A 141 1.02 21.74 11.47
N THR A 142 -0.16 21.21 11.14
CA THR A 142 -0.66 19.95 11.71
C THR A 142 -0.33 18.82 10.75
N PHE A 143 0.64 17.98 11.12
CA PHE A 143 0.86 16.70 10.44
C PHE A 143 -0.09 15.67 11.03
N ALA A 144 -0.84 14.94 10.18
CA ALA A 144 -1.58 13.76 10.63
C ALA A 144 -0.62 12.60 10.95
N HIS A 145 0.56 12.58 10.34
CA HIS A 145 1.66 11.63 10.55
C HIS A 145 2.99 12.33 10.28
N ALA A 146 3.98 12.21 11.17
CA ALA A 146 5.32 12.75 10.92
C ALA A 146 5.94 12.10 9.67
N PRO A 147 6.63 12.84 8.78
CA PRO A 147 7.11 12.33 7.47
C PRO A 147 8.15 11.21 7.55
N ASN A 148 8.78 11.00 8.71
CA ASN A 148 9.83 10.01 8.92
C ASN A 148 9.47 8.95 9.98
N VAL A 149 8.17 8.82 10.30
CA VAL A 149 7.70 7.81 11.26
C VAL A 149 6.88 6.78 10.49
N GLU A 150 7.14 5.51 10.78
CA GLU A 150 6.35 4.38 10.29
C GLU A 150 4.91 4.48 10.79
N GLN A 151 3.92 4.31 9.89
CA GLN A 151 2.52 4.20 10.29
C GLN A 151 2.30 2.86 11.02
N PHE A 152 2.97 1.81 10.57
CA PHE A 152 2.98 0.48 11.17
C PHE A 152 4.43 0.03 11.40
N THR A 153 4.75 -0.32 12.65
CA THR A 153 6.11 -0.71 13.03
C THR A 153 6.60 -1.90 12.20
N GLY A 154 7.77 -1.76 11.56
CA GLY A 154 8.38 -2.78 10.71
C GLY A 154 7.91 -2.77 9.26
N PHE A 155 7.00 -1.86 8.87
CA PHE A 155 6.39 -1.83 7.54
C PHE A 155 6.91 -0.70 6.65
N TRP A 156 8.00 -0.02 7.04
CA TRP A 156 8.53 1.12 6.29
C TRP A 156 8.73 0.83 4.80
N HIS A 157 9.29 -0.34 4.45
CA HIS A 157 9.53 -0.70 3.05
C HIS A 157 8.22 -0.78 2.25
N VAL A 158 7.21 -1.44 2.83
CA VAL A 158 5.85 -1.56 2.25
C VAL A 158 5.21 -0.18 2.11
N GLU A 159 5.30 0.67 3.12
CA GLU A 159 4.77 2.04 3.10
C GLU A 159 5.44 2.89 2.00
N MET A 160 6.76 2.76 1.83
CA MET A 160 7.50 3.45 0.77
C MET A 160 7.10 2.98 -0.62
N LEU A 161 6.90 1.67 -0.81
CA LEU A 161 6.39 1.12 -2.07
C LEU A 161 5.00 1.66 -2.41
N LEU A 162 4.12 1.81 -1.41
CA LEU A 162 2.76 2.30 -1.59
C LEU A 162 2.65 3.82 -1.70
N THR A 163 3.67 4.57 -1.29
CA THR A 163 3.65 6.05 -1.27
C THR A 163 3.19 6.68 -2.60
N PRO A 164 3.62 6.19 -3.79
CA PRO A 164 3.13 6.66 -5.09
C PRO A 164 1.61 6.56 -5.31
N ILE A 165 0.93 5.64 -4.62
CA ILE A 165 -0.49 5.33 -4.83
C ILE A 165 -1.38 5.76 -3.65
N MET A 166 -0.79 6.32 -2.61
CA MET A 166 -1.53 6.85 -1.46
C MET A 166 -1.72 8.37 -1.61
N LYS A 167 -2.75 8.91 -0.94
CA LYS A 167 -2.82 10.34 -0.64
C LYS A 167 -1.46 10.76 -0.09
N GLY A 168 -0.82 11.73 -0.73
CA GLY A 168 0.49 12.21 -0.30
C GLY A 168 0.46 12.52 1.20
N ARG A 169 1.53 12.15 1.93
CA ARG A 169 1.70 12.53 3.34
C ARG A 169 1.61 14.04 3.40
N GLY A 170 0.46 14.57 3.81
CA GLY A 170 0.10 15.95 3.53
C GLY A 170 1.14 16.92 4.09
N ILE A 171 1.78 17.69 3.21
CA ILE A 171 2.26 19.03 3.58
C ILE A 171 1.04 19.93 3.38
N ALA A 172 0.38 20.31 4.47
CA ALA A 172 -0.69 21.29 4.42
C ALA A 172 -0.07 22.67 4.09
N ASN A 173 0.05 23.00 2.81
CA ASN A 173 0.33 24.36 2.38
C ASN A 173 -0.98 25.16 2.46
N ASN A 174 -1.11 26.05 3.46
CA ASN A 174 -2.28 26.89 3.58
C ASN A 174 -2.21 28.07 2.60
N SER A 175 -3.06 28.04 1.58
CA SER A 175 -3.33 29.18 0.69
C SER A 175 -4.26 30.18 1.40
N ASN A 176 -3.70 31.05 2.23
CA ASN A 176 -4.37 32.29 2.64
C ASN A 176 -3.38 33.45 2.46
N ALA A 177 -3.17 33.84 1.21
CA ALA A 177 -2.35 35.00 0.89
C ALA A 177 -2.92 35.80 -0.28
N PHE A 178 -4.23 36.06 -0.33
CA PHE A 178 -4.79 37.20 -1.08
C PHE A 178 -6.11 37.66 -0.44
N GLY A 179 -5.98 38.49 0.59
CA GLY A 179 -7.02 39.42 1.01
C GLY A 179 -6.46 40.83 0.85
N HIS A 180 -6.76 41.46 -0.29
CA HIS A 180 -6.69 42.90 -0.48
C HIS A 180 -8.09 43.39 -0.82
#